data_AF-A0A529I3F1-F1
#
_entry.id   AF-A0A529I3F1-F1
#
_cell.length_a   1.000
_cell.length_b   1.000
_cell.length_c   1.000
_cell.angle_alpha   90.00
_cell.angle_beta   90.00
_cell.angle_gamma   90.00
#
_symmetry.space_group_name_H-M   'P 1'
#
loop_
_entity.id
_entity.type
_entity.pdbx_description
1 polymer ?
#
loop_
_entity_poly.entity_id
_entity_poly.type
_entity_poly.pdbx_seq_one_letter_code
_entity_poly.pdbx_strand_id
1 'polypeptide(L)'
;MDDNDRVEIGPTDVAFAEWAALGLTTPNLDRMRKTRLDRIVLQLRQRDYAGVLCFDPLNIRYASDSSNMHIWIMHNPSRAVFVSADGYVVLWDFHRCSHLSTYLPLINETRDGGAGFYYFV
;
A
#
# COMPACT_ATOMS: atom_id res chain seq x y z
N MET A 1 18.36 -1.90 7.13
CA MET A 1 17.35 -1.96 8.20
C MET A 1 17.34 -3.38 8.71
N ASP A 2 18.16 -3.63 9.73
CA ASP A 2 18.20 -4.90 10.46
C ASP A 2 17.61 -4.63 11.85
N ASP A 3 16.32 -4.26 11.84
CA ASP A 3 15.55 -4.00 13.05
C ASP A 3 14.51 -5.11 13.15
N ASN A 4 14.71 -5.98 14.13
CA ASN A 4 13.87 -7.15 14.37
C ASN A 4 12.51 -6.78 14.97
N ASP A 5 12.37 -5.58 15.54
CA ASP A 5 11.16 -5.12 16.22
C ASP A 5 10.35 -4.14 15.37
N ARG A 6 10.71 -3.99 14.09
CA ARG A 6 10.01 -3.10 13.14
C ARG A 6 8.59 -3.61 12.84
N VAL A 7 7.69 -2.67 12.52
CA VAL A 7 6.32 -2.98 12.09
C VAL A 7 6.26 -3.59 10.69
N GLU A 8 7.15 -3.15 9.79
CA GLU A 8 7.18 -3.59 8.40
C GLU A 8 7.60 -5.06 8.29
N ILE A 9 6.67 -5.90 7.85
CA ILE A 9 6.94 -7.30 7.49
C ILE A 9 7.65 -7.40 6.13
N GLY A 10 8.17 -8.58 5.81
CA GLY A 10 8.80 -8.84 4.52
C GLY A 10 9.27 -10.28 4.40
N PRO A 11 10.15 -10.55 3.43
CA PRO A 11 10.86 -11.83 3.35
C PRO A 11 11.63 -12.10 4.65
N THR A 12 11.74 -13.37 5.01
CA THR A 12 12.52 -13.83 6.17
C THR A 12 14.01 -13.93 5.82
N ASP A 13 14.87 -14.05 6.83
CA ASP A 13 16.31 -14.28 6.63
C ASP A 13 16.60 -15.54 5.81
N VAL A 14 15.77 -16.58 5.97
CA VAL A 14 15.85 -17.79 5.15
C VAL A 14 15.64 -17.47 3.67
N ALA A 15 14.61 -16.68 3.33
CA ALA A 15 14.36 -16.27 1.95
C ALA A 15 15.51 -15.42 1.39
N PHE A 16 16.04 -14.47 2.18
CA PHE A 16 17.19 -13.67 1.76
C PHE A 16 18.46 -14.49 1.56
N ALA A 17 18.72 -15.49 2.42
CA ALA A 17 19.86 -16.40 2.28
C ALA A 17 19.76 -17.26 1.01
N GLU A 18 18.58 -17.81 0.71
CA GLU A 18 18.33 -18.56 -0.51
C GLU A 18 18.51 -17.69 -1.76
N TRP A 19 18.00 -16.45 -1.75
CA TRP A 19 18.17 -15.52 -2.86
C TRP A 19 19.64 -15.15 -3.08
N ALA A 20 20.40 -14.92 -2.01
CA ALA A 20 21.82 -14.65 -2.09
C ALA A 20 22.61 -15.84 -2.68
N ALA A 21 22.29 -17.07 -2.26
CA ALA A 21 22.90 -18.30 -2.79
C ALA A 21 22.61 -18.50 -4.28
N LEU A 22 21.44 -18.05 -4.76
CA LEU A 22 21.04 -18.06 -6.17
C LEU A 22 21.56 -16.84 -6.97
N GLY A 23 22.27 -15.90 -6.33
CA GLY A 23 22.75 -14.68 -6.98
C GLY A 23 21.66 -13.68 -7.37
N LEU A 24 20.47 -13.77 -6.74
CA LEU A 24 19.35 -12.87 -7.02
C LEU A 24 19.53 -11.53 -6.32
N THR A 25 19.40 -10.44 -7.08
CA THR A 25 19.43 -9.08 -6.53
C THR A 25 18.09 -8.74 -5.88
N THR A 26 18.10 -8.30 -4.63
CA THR A 26 16.89 -7.87 -3.92
C THR A 26 16.33 -6.57 -4.50
N PRO A 27 15.00 -6.40 -4.54
CA PRO A 27 14.41 -5.16 -5.00
C PRO A 27 14.65 -4.04 -3.98
N ASN A 28 14.92 -2.83 -4.49
CA ASN A 28 14.83 -1.62 -3.68
C ASN A 28 13.34 -1.24 -3.55
N LEU A 29 12.78 -1.41 -2.35
CA LEU A 29 11.34 -1.23 -2.11
C LEU A 29 10.91 0.23 -2.28
N ASP A 30 11.70 1.20 -1.84
CA ASP A 30 11.38 2.62 -1.98
C ASP A 30 11.23 3.02 -3.45
N ARG A 31 12.19 2.60 -4.28
CA ARG A 31 12.15 2.83 -5.74
C ARG A 31 10.96 2.11 -6.37
N MET A 32 10.66 0.88 -5.94
CA MET A 32 9.51 0.12 -6.44
C MET A 32 8.18 0.80 -6.11
N ARG A 33 8.00 1.24 -4.86
CA ARG A 33 6.82 1.98 -4.38
C ARG A 33 6.62 3.27 -5.16
N LYS A 34 7.68 4.07 -5.29
CA LYS A 34 7.64 5.34 -6.04
C LYS A 34 7.30 5.12 -7.51
N THR A 35 7.88 4.09 -8.14
CA THR A 35 7.63 3.75 -9.54
C THR A 35 6.16 3.36 -9.78
N ARG A 36 5.54 2.62 -8.85
CA ARG A 36 4.12 2.27 -8.94
C ARG A 36 3.23 3.51 -8.83
N LEU A 37 3.49 4.39 -7.85
CA LEU A 37 2.76 5.65 -7.68
C LEU A 37 2.89 6.54 -8.93
N ASP A 38 4.10 6.72 -9.44
CA ASP A 38 4.36 7.53 -10.64
C ASP A 38 3.63 6.99 -11.86
N ARG A 39 3.55 5.66 -11.99
CA ARG A 39 2.78 5.02 -13.05
C ARG A 39 1.28 5.29 -12.91
N ILE A 40 0.72 5.22 -11.70
CA ILE A 40 -0.70 5.54 -11.46
C ILE A 40 -0.98 6.99 -11.88
N VAL A 41 -0.17 7.93 -11.42
CA VAL A 41 -0.29 9.36 -11.76
C VAL A 41 -0.21 9.58 -13.27
N LEU A 42 0.75 8.94 -13.95
CA LEU A 42 0.86 8.99 -15.40
C LEU A 42 -0.42 8.47 -16.09
N GLN A 43 -0.96 7.33 -15.64
CA GLN A 43 -2.16 6.74 -16.24
C GLN A 43 -3.42 7.59 -16.00
N LEU A 44 -3.52 8.27 -14.86
CA LEU A 44 -4.58 9.23 -14.55
C LEU A 44 -4.53 10.44 -15.50
N ARG A 45 -3.35 11.06 -15.62
CA ARG A 45 -3.14 12.22 -16.52
C ARG A 45 -3.39 11.87 -17.99
N GLN A 46 -2.97 10.69 -18.45
CA GLN A 46 -3.24 10.21 -19.81
C GLN A 46 -4.74 10.04 -20.12
N ARG A 47 -5.57 9.86 -19.09
CA ARG A 47 -7.02 9.68 -19.23
C ARG A 47 -7.82 10.93 -18.86
N ASP A 48 -7.14 12.02 -18.52
CA ASP A 48 -7.75 13.25 -18.03
C ASP A 48 -8.64 13.01 -16.79
N TYR A 49 -8.17 12.17 -15.85
CA TYR A 49 -8.84 11.88 -14.59
C TYR A 49 -8.16 12.59 -13.43
N ALA A 50 -8.96 13.14 -12.52
CA ALA A 50 -8.46 13.84 -11.32
C ALA A 50 -7.90 12.91 -10.24
N GLY A 51 -8.26 11.63 -10.26
CA GLY A 51 -7.79 10.65 -9.28
C GLY A 51 -8.43 9.28 -9.44
N VAL A 52 -8.01 8.32 -8.62
CA VAL A 52 -8.59 6.98 -8.51
C VAL A 52 -8.84 6.65 -7.05
N LEU A 53 -9.99 6.05 -6.77
CA LEU A 53 -10.35 5.50 -5.46
C LEU A 53 -10.46 3.98 -5.58
N CYS A 54 -9.63 3.26 -4.82
CA CYS A 54 -9.49 1.82 -4.89
C CYS A 54 -9.94 1.15 -3.59
N PHE A 55 -10.83 0.16 -3.70
CA PHE A 55 -11.28 -0.69 -2.58
C PHE A 55 -10.75 -2.12 -2.67
N ASP A 56 -10.37 -2.56 -3.87
CA ASP A 56 -9.75 -3.87 -4.06
C ASP A 56 -8.41 -3.91 -3.29
N PRO A 57 -8.19 -4.89 -2.39
CA PRO A 57 -6.97 -4.99 -1.59
C PRO A 57 -5.70 -5.12 -2.43
N LEU A 58 -5.76 -5.69 -3.64
CA LEU A 58 -4.63 -5.76 -4.56
C LEU A 58 -4.31 -4.39 -5.16
N ASN A 59 -5.32 -3.58 -5.48
CA ASN A 59 -5.11 -2.21 -5.95
C ASN A 59 -4.62 -1.30 -4.82
N ILE A 60 -5.13 -1.48 -3.59
CA ILE A 60 -4.61 -0.81 -2.40
C ILE A 60 -3.13 -1.15 -2.21
N ARG A 61 -2.79 -2.44 -2.31
CA ARG A 61 -1.41 -2.92 -2.21
C ARG A 61 -0.54 -2.37 -3.33
N TYR A 62 -1.04 -2.29 -4.55
CA TYR A 62 -0.27 -1.76 -5.68
C TYR A 62 0.06 -0.27 -5.49
N ALA A 63 -0.92 0.53 -5.06
CA ALA A 63 -0.78 1.97 -4.90
C ALA A 63 0.06 2.38 -3.69
N SER A 64 -0.02 1.63 -2.59
CA SER A 64 0.56 2.02 -1.29
C SER A 64 1.62 1.07 -0.74
N ASP A 65 1.65 -0.18 -1.21
CA ASP A 65 2.38 -1.31 -0.60
C ASP A 65 1.97 -1.65 0.85
N SER A 66 0.94 -0.98 1.39
CA SER A 66 0.39 -1.27 2.71
C SER A 66 -0.43 -2.56 2.72
N SER A 67 -0.20 -3.39 3.73
CA SER A 67 -0.93 -4.63 4.00
C SER A 67 -1.68 -4.56 5.32
N ASN A 68 -2.97 -4.87 5.31
CA ASN A 68 -3.76 -5.06 6.52
C ASN A 68 -4.88 -6.05 6.21
N MET A 69 -4.84 -7.24 6.83
CA MET A 69 -5.85 -8.30 6.71
C MET A 69 -6.32 -8.59 5.27
N HIS A 70 -5.40 -8.66 4.28
CA HIS A 70 -5.75 -8.73 2.84
C HIS A 70 -6.90 -9.69 2.52
N ILE A 71 -6.84 -10.93 3.03
CA ILE A 71 -7.87 -11.94 2.75
C ILE A 71 -9.24 -11.52 3.27
N TRP A 72 -9.28 -11.01 4.50
CA TRP A 72 -10.52 -10.49 5.09
C TRP A 72 -11.05 -9.31 4.27
N ILE A 73 -10.17 -8.37 3.88
CA ILE A 73 -10.53 -7.19 3.07
C ILE A 73 -11.05 -7.55 1.68
N MET A 74 -10.65 -8.68 1.08
CA MET A 74 -11.19 -9.13 -0.22
C MET A 74 -12.70 -9.29 -0.23
N HIS A 75 -13.30 -9.59 0.93
CA HIS A 75 -14.74 -9.77 1.09
C HIS A 75 -15.33 -8.86 2.17
N ASN A 76 -14.58 -7.85 2.61
CA ASN A 76 -14.98 -6.85 3.60
C ASN A 76 -14.36 -5.50 3.21
N PRO A 77 -15.09 -4.63 2.46
CA PRO A 77 -14.55 -3.39 1.92
C PRO A 77 -14.39 -2.31 3.00
N SER A 78 -13.54 -2.57 3.99
CA SER A 78 -13.23 -1.70 5.13
C SER A 78 -12.03 -0.79 4.90
N ARG A 79 -11.35 -0.91 3.76
CA ARG A 79 -10.17 -0.10 3.42
C ARG A 79 -10.34 0.51 2.04
N ALA A 80 -9.75 1.69 1.85
CA ALA A 80 -9.66 2.33 0.55
C ALA A 80 -8.40 3.17 0.44
N VAL A 81 -7.89 3.31 -0.77
CA VAL A 81 -6.84 4.29 -1.08
C VAL A 81 -7.31 5.20 -2.20
N PHE A 82 -7.12 6.50 -2.00
CA PHE A 82 -7.25 7.51 -3.04
C PHE A 82 -5.86 7.94 -3.51
N VAL A 83 -5.70 8.09 -4.82
CA VAL A 83 -4.52 8.69 -5.44
C VAL A 83 -4.98 9.81 -6.38
N SER A 84 -4.52 11.03 -6.16
CA SER A 84 -4.80 12.17 -7.05
C SER A 84 -3.93 12.18 -8.30
N ALA A 85 -4.33 12.95 -9.31
CA ALA A 85 -3.53 13.21 -10.52
C ALA A 85 -2.21 13.98 -10.24
N ASP A 86 -2.01 14.48 -9.02
CA ASP A 86 -0.76 15.11 -8.57
C ASP A 86 0.05 14.21 -7.63
N GLY A 87 -0.40 12.97 -7.42
CA GLY A 87 0.29 11.99 -6.60
C GLY A 87 0.02 12.11 -5.10
N TYR A 88 -1.04 12.83 -4.70
CA TYR A 88 -1.47 12.88 -3.31
C TYR A 88 -2.20 11.58 -2.94
N VAL A 89 -1.77 10.91 -1.87
CA VAL A 89 -2.27 9.59 -1.46
C VAL A 89 -2.94 9.67 -0.10
N VAL A 90 -4.21 9.24 -0.04
CA VAL A 90 -4.97 9.11 1.21
C VAL A 90 -5.34 7.65 1.41
N LEU A 91 -4.99 7.08 2.56
CA LEU A 91 -5.39 5.73 2.97
C LEU A 91 -6.45 5.82 4.07
N TRP A 92 -7.62 5.25 3.83
CA TRP A 92 -8.59 4.95 4.90
C TRP A 92 -8.30 3.55 5.41
N ASP A 93 -7.80 3.47 6.63
CA ASP A 93 -7.44 2.20 7.27
C ASP A 93 -8.43 1.83 8.39
N PHE A 94 -8.40 0.56 8.77
CA PHE A 94 -9.24 0.03 9.83
C PHE A 94 -8.97 0.74 11.17
N HIS A 95 -9.98 0.81 12.03
CA HIS A 95 -9.86 1.47 13.33
C HIS A 95 -8.68 0.88 14.13
N ARG A 96 -7.79 1.77 14.64
CA ARG A 96 -6.55 1.44 15.38
C ARG A 96 -5.47 0.73 14.57
N CYS A 97 -5.53 0.74 13.25
CA CYS A 97 -4.53 0.12 12.37
C CYS A 97 -3.58 1.12 11.70
N SER A 98 -3.63 2.42 12.00
CA SER A 98 -2.79 3.43 11.36
C SER A 98 -1.28 3.12 11.40
N HIS A 99 -0.80 2.50 12.49
CA HIS A 99 0.58 2.05 12.67
C HIS A 99 1.08 1.10 11.54
N LEU A 100 0.19 0.34 10.88
CA LEU A 100 0.54 -0.60 9.81
C LEU A 100 0.97 0.06 8.49
N SER A 101 0.84 1.38 8.39
CA SER A 101 1.18 2.14 7.20
C SER A 101 2.10 3.34 7.46
N THR A 102 2.41 3.65 8.73
CA THR A 102 3.18 4.84 9.11
C THR A 102 4.61 4.86 8.54
N TYR A 103 5.20 3.68 8.29
CA TYR A 103 6.53 3.57 7.68
C TYR A 103 6.56 3.85 6.17
N LEU A 104 5.40 4.06 5.53
CA LEU A 104 5.28 4.28 4.08
C LEU A 104 5.18 5.78 3.77
N PRO A 105 6.29 6.46 3.42
CA PRO A 105 6.34 7.93 3.32
C PRO A 105 5.55 8.52 2.15
N LEU A 106 5.11 7.66 1.21
CA LEU A 106 4.31 8.09 0.05
C LEU A 106 2.82 8.22 0.37
N ILE A 107 2.37 7.78 1.55
CA ILE A 107 1.00 7.99 2.04
C ILE A 107 0.97 9.35 2.74
N ASN A 108 0.24 10.31 2.18
CA ASN A 108 0.17 11.68 2.73
C ASN A 108 -0.75 11.77 3.94
N GLU A 109 -1.85 11.02 3.93
CA GLU A 109 -2.81 10.96 5.03
C GLU A 109 -3.23 9.51 5.30
N THR A 110 -3.21 9.11 6.57
CA THR A 110 -3.91 7.91 7.04
C THR A 110 -5.12 8.34 7.85
N ARG A 111 -6.32 8.02 7.36
CA ARG A 111 -7.60 8.32 8.01
C ARG A 111 -8.11 7.07 8.72
N ASP A 112 -8.44 7.22 9.99
CA ASP A 112 -8.99 6.14 10.81
C ASP A 112 -10.50 5.96 10.60
N GLY A 113 -11.00 4.77 10.93
CA GLY A 113 -12.44 4.45 10.93
C GLY A 113 -12.90 3.62 9.74
N GLY A 114 -11.97 3.21 8.87
CA GLY A 114 -12.23 2.40 7.68
C GLY A 114 -12.82 3.21 6.53
N ALA A 115 -12.87 2.59 5.36
CA ALA A 115 -13.61 3.09 4.22
C ALA A 115 -15.07 2.67 4.38
N GLY A 116 -15.91 3.57 4.88
CA GLY A 116 -17.25 3.28 5.40
C GLY A 116 -18.30 2.83 4.38
N PHE A 117 -18.17 1.63 3.81
CA PHE A 117 -19.26 0.97 3.08
C PHE A 117 -20.24 0.20 3.97
N TYR A 118 -19.98 0.08 5.28
CA TYR A 118 -20.81 -0.68 6.22
C TYR A 118 -22.11 0.02 6.65
N TYR A 119 -22.35 1.27 6.25
CA TYR A 119 -23.48 2.07 6.74
C TYR A 119 -24.64 2.21 5.75
N PHE A 120 -24.60 1.52 4.60
CA PHE A 120 -25.67 1.56 3.58
C PHE A 120 -26.12 0.18 3.06
N VAL A 121 -25.90 -0.88 3.84
CA VAL A 121 -26.48 -2.22 3.59
C VAL A 121 -27.51 -2.53 4.66
#